data_AF-I3SQX9-F1
#
_entry.id   AF-I3SQX9-F1
#
_cell.length_a   1.000
_cell.length_b   1.000
_cell.length_c   1.000
_cell.angle_alpha   90.00
_cell.angle_beta   90.00
_cell.angle_gamma   90.00
#
_symmetry.space_group_name_H-M   'P 1'
#
loop_
_entity.id
_entity.type
_entity.pdbx_description
1 polymer ?
#
loop_
_entity_poly.entity_id
_entity_poly.type
_entity_poly.pdbx_seq_one_letter_code
_entity_poly.pdbx_strand_id
1 'polypeptide(L)'
;MEDHSLNKPRILCLHGHTRSGEFLKRLVLQWPESVIQKLDLVFLNGPFPMLEPDSFEWFQANEDFTEYSNFEECLAYIEDYMVKNGPFDGFLGHSQGVTLGKVDKIKFVILSSAAKLGGEKFAAPELASNAFSKPIECPSLHFIGGETDKAMPESIALLKEFVEPVVIYHTQGHTVPRLDDDKSLGIMLGLIDTIQGTLTMTMDTAWAVKDCARPANLCFWSS
;
A
#
# COMPACT_ATOMS: atom_id res chain seq x y z
N MET A 1 -12.45 6.81 31.13
CA MET A 1 -12.51 6.16 29.81
C MET A 1 -11.41 6.82 29.01
N GLU A 2 -10.25 6.18 28.96
CA GLU A 2 -9.13 6.67 28.18
C GLU A 2 -9.51 6.53 26.70
N ASP A 3 -9.57 7.66 26.01
CA ASP A 3 -9.63 7.72 24.56
C ASP A 3 -8.28 7.18 24.05
N HIS A 4 -8.20 5.86 23.90
CA HIS A 4 -7.19 5.26 23.06
C HIS A 4 -7.52 5.71 21.64
N SER A 5 -7.03 6.89 21.25
CA SER A 5 -6.88 7.26 19.86
C SER A 5 -5.92 6.23 19.24
N LEU A 6 -6.45 5.06 18.89
CA LEU A 6 -5.77 4.06 18.08
C LEU A 6 -5.29 4.82 16.85
N ASN A 7 -3.98 5.01 16.73
CA ASN A 7 -3.41 5.74 15.61
C ASN A 7 -3.90 5.07 14.33
N LYS A 8 -4.71 5.80 13.57
CA LYS A 8 -5.24 5.33 12.30
C LYS A 8 -4.05 5.10 11.38
N PRO A 9 -3.85 3.89 10.83
CA PRO A 9 -2.77 3.67 9.89
C PRO A 9 -2.88 4.67 8.75
N ARG A 10 -1.79 5.39 8.48
CA ARG A 10 -1.77 6.39 7.41
C ARG A 10 -1.33 5.74 6.11
N ILE A 11 -2.21 5.76 5.11
CA ILE A 11 -2.07 5.01 3.87
C ILE A 11 -1.96 5.98 2.70
N LEU A 12 -0.90 5.84 1.91
CA LEU A 12 -0.83 6.51 0.61
C LEU A 12 -1.53 5.64 -0.44
N CYS A 13 -2.57 6.19 -1.07
CA CYS A 13 -3.42 5.53 -2.03
C CYS A 13 -3.03 5.93 -3.46
N LEU A 14 -2.72 4.94 -4.30
CA LEU A 14 -2.17 5.09 -5.64
C LEU A 14 -3.14 4.49 -6.68
N HIS A 15 -3.66 5.32 -7.59
CA HIS A 15 -4.70 4.94 -8.55
C HIS A 15 -4.19 4.08 -9.71
N GLY A 16 -5.09 3.52 -10.53
CA GLY A 16 -4.75 2.78 -11.74
C GLY A 16 -4.44 3.66 -12.96
N HIS A 17 -4.08 3.03 -14.07
CA HIS A 17 -3.80 3.69 -15.35
C HIS A 17 -4.98 4.55 -15.85
N THR A 18 -4.69 5.76 -16.37
CA THR A 18 -5.69 6.72 -16.88
C THR A 18 -6.80 7.01 -15.84
N ARG A 19 -6.41 7.21 -14.58
CA ARG A 19 -7.31 7.56 -13.46
C ARG A 19 -6.70 8.67 -12.62
N SER A 20 -7.35 8.99 -11.50
CA SER A 20 -6.89 9.96 -10.53
C SER A 20 -7.07 9.44 -9.11
N GLY A 21 -6.40 10.08 -8.15
CA GLY A 21 -6.60 9.87 -6.73
C GLY A 21 -8.07 10.06 -6.32
N GLU A 22 -8.76 11.04 -6.90
CA GLU A 22 -10.20 11.26 -6.64
C GLU A 22 -11.07 10.12 -7.18
N PHE A 23 -10.71 9.53 -8.33
CA PHE A 23 -11.39 8.32 -8.82
C PHE A 23 -11.22 7.15 -7.85
N LEU A 24 -9.99 6.89 -7.40
CA LEU A 24 -9.72 5.81 -6.43
C LEU A 24 -10.44 6.07 -5.09
N LYS A 25 -10.47 7.32 -4.64
CA LYS A 25 -11.21 7.73 -3.43
C LYS A 25 -12.69 7.37 -3.51
N ARG A 26 -13.35 7.63 -4.64
CA ARG A 26 -14.76 7.22 -4.84
C ARG A 26 -14.98 5.72 -4.78
N LEU A 27 -13.99 4.90 -5.15
CA LEU A 27 -14.07 3.45 -5.00
C LEU A 27 -13.88 3.03 -3.55
N VAL A 28 -12.82 3.51 -2.89
CA VAL A 28 -12.48 3.15 -1.51
C VAL A 28 -13.53 3.62 -0.52
N LEU A 29 -14.11 4.81 -0.70
CA LEU A 29 -15.17 5.34 0.17
C LEU A 29 -16.53 4.62 0.02
N GLN A 30 -16.63 3.57 -0.81
CA GLN A 30 -17.76 2.64 -0.78
C GLN A 30 -17.59 1.54 0.28
N TRP A 31 -16.44 1.45 0.96
CA TRP A 31 -16.26 0.54 2.09
C TRP A 31 -17.13 0.91 3.28
N PRO A 32 -17.48 -0.07 4.15
CA PRO A 32 -18.24 0.20 5.36
C PRO A 32 -17.56 1.26 6.24
N GLU A 33 -18.37 2.09 6.90
CA GLU A 33 -17.91 3.15 7.80
C GLU A 33 -17.00 2.61 8.92
N SER A 34 -17.26 1.37 9.37
CA SER A 34 -16.45 0.66 10.36
C SER A 34 -14.99 0.42 9.92
N VAL A 35 -14.74 0.42 8.61
CA VAL A 35 -13.40 0.35 8.00
C VAL A 35 -12.86 1.77 7.83
N ILE A 36 -13.61 2.66 7.17
CA ILE A 36 -13.13 4.01 6.81
C ILE A 36 -12.72 4.82 8.04
N GLN A 37 -13.49 4.76 9.13
CA GLN A 37 -13.17 5.51 10.34
C GLN A 37 -11.87 5.07 11.02
N LYS A 38 -11.34 3.89 10.71
CA LYS A 38 -10.09 3.36 11.28
C LYS A 38 -8.84 3.73 10.47
N LEU A 39 -8.99 4.35 9.29
CA LEU A 39 -7.89 4.62 8.36
C LEU A 39 -7.68 6.12 8.17
N ASP A 40 -6.43 6.53 7.92
CA ASP A 40 -6.10 7.86 7.39
C ASP A 40 -5.62 7.69 5.93
N LEU A 41 -6.48 8.06 4.97
CA LEU A 41 -6.29 7.78 3.55
C LEU A 41 -5.87 9.04 2.79
N VAL A 42 -4.71 8.99 2.14
CA VAL A 42 -4.18 10.09 1.32
C VAL A 42 -4.11 9.66 -0.15
N PHE A 43 -4.90 10.27 -1.01
CA PHE A 43 -4.97 9.91 -2.43
C PHE A 43 -4.06 10.81 -3.27
N LEU A 44 -3.10 10.21 -3.97
CA LEU A 44 -2.11 10.91 -4.80
C LEU A 44 -2.40 10.71 -6.29
N ASN A 45 -2.25 11.77 -7.07
CA ASN A 45 -2.25 11.69 -8.53
C ASN A 45 -0.87 11.32 -9.05
N GLY A 46 -0.83 10.50 -10.10
CA GLY A 46 0.36 10.21 -10.87
C GLY A 46 0.95 11.48 -11.48
N PRO A 47 2.28 11.52 -11.71
CA PRO A 47 2.96 12.72 -12.17
C PRO A 47 2.73 13.02 -13.66
N PHE A 48 2.22 12.07 -14.44
CA PHE A 48 2.03 12.22 -15.88
C PHE A 48 0.56 12.45 -16.24
N PRO A 49 0.16 13.67 -16.63
CA PRO A 49 -1.22 13.95 -17.03
C PRO A 49 -1.54 13.36 -18.41
N MET A 50 -2.78 12.94 -18.58
CA MET A 50 -3.33 12.41 -19.83
C MET A 50 -4.10 13.48 -20.61
N LEU A 51 -4.44 13.17 -21.87
CA LEU A 51 -5.32 14.02 -22.69
C LEU A 51 -6.75 14.09 -22.14
N GLU A 52 -7.19 13.02 -21.47
CA GLU A 52 -8.47 13.02 -20.76
C GLU A 52 -8.39 13.91 -19.51
N PRO A 53 -9.36 14.81 -19.28
CA PRO A 53 -9.38 15.65 -18.09
C PRO A 53 -9.33 14.83 -16.79
N ASP A 54 -8.61 15.34 -15.78
CA ASP A 54 -8.49 14.72 -14.46
C ASP A 54 -8.01 13.26 -14.47
N SER A 55 -7.15 12.94 -15.44
CA SER A 55 -6.60 11.60 -15.65
C SER A 55 -5.07 11.64 -15.70
N PHE A 56 -4.45 10.67 -15.05
CA PHE A 56 -3.02 10.58 -14.84
C PHE A 56 -2.54 9.15 -14.99
N GLU A 57 -1.23 9.02 -15.21
CA GLU A 57 -0.49 7.77 -15.21
C GLU A 57 0.73 7.86 -14.30
N TRP A 58 1.20 6.70 -13.86
CA TRP A 58 2.41 6.58 -13.06
C TRP A 58 3.65 6.49 -13.95
N PHE A 59 3.59 5.74 -15.04
CA PHE A 59 4.64 5.56 -16.02
C PHE A 59 4.00 5.13 -17.34
N GLN A 60 4.71 5.22 -18.46
CA GLN A 60 4.19 4.77 -19.75
C GLN A 60 4.72 3.37 -20.06
N ALA A 61 3.90 2.56 -20.71
CA ALA A 61 4.27 1.26 -21.24
C ALA A 61 3.96 1.22 -22.75
N ASN A 62 4.74 0.48 -23.52
CA ASN A 62 4.37 0.15 -24.89
C ASN A 62 3.18 -0.83 -24.93
N GLU A 63 2.57 -1.01 -26.10
CA GLU A 63 1.34 -1.80 -26.27
C GLU A 63 1.47 -3.25 -25.77
N ASP A 64 2.66 -3.83 -25.89
CA ASP A 64 2.96 -5.21 -25.50
C ASP A 64 3.55 -5.34 -24.09
N PHE A 65 3.67 -4.23 -23.33
CA PHE A 65 4.20 -4.18 -21.96
C PHE A 65 5.62 -4.76 -21.79
N THR A 66 6.47 -4.61 -22.81
CA THR A 66 7.87 -5.03 -22.80
C THR A 66 8.83 -3.89 -22.46
N GLU A 67 8.41 -2.65 -22.68
CA GLU A 67 9.22 -1.45 -22.42
C GLU A 67 8.41 -0.43 -21.62
N TYR A 68 9.12 0.23 -20.69
CA TYR A 68 8.54 1.25 -19.83
C TYR A 68 9.36 2.52 -19.93
N SER A 69 8.69 3.67 -19.94
CA SER A 69 9.34 4.97 -19.82
C SER A 69 8.82 5.73 -18.60
N ASN A 70 9.71 6.56 -18.04
CA ASN A 70 9.47 7.36 -16.85
C ASN A 70 9.22 6.57 -15.54
N PHE A 71 9.69 5.32 -15.47
CA PHE A 71 9.49 4.46 -14.31
C PHE A 71 10.32 4.94 -13.10
N GLU A 72 11.57 5.32 -13.35
CA GLU A 72 12.51 5.88 -12.39
C GLU A 72 11.99 7.21 -11.81
N GLU A 73 11.51 8.10 -12.68
CA GLU A 73 10.93 9.39 -12.33
C GLU A 73 9.67 9.23 -11.47
N CYS A 74 8.85 8.23 -11.78
CA CYS A 74 7.68 7.89 -10.98
C CYS A 74 8.04 7.47 -9.55
N LEU A 75 9.01 6.57 -9.40
CA LEU A 75 9.48 6.12 -8.10
C LEU A 75 10.05 7.29 -7.29
N ALA A 76 10.88 8.14 -7.93
CA ALA A 76 11.44 9.32 -7.29
C ALA A 76 10.36 10.31 -6.83
N TYR A 77 9.32 10.51 -7.63
CA TYR A 77 8.18 11.38 -7.28
C TYR A 77 7.45 10.90 -6.02
N ILE A 78 7.21 9.58 -5.90
CA ILE A 78 6.53 9.01 -4.73
C ILE A 78 7.43 9.05 -3.50
N GLU A 79 8.71 8.70 -3.65
CA GLU A 79 9.68 8.79 -2.55
C GLU A 79 9.77 10.22 -2.01
N ASP A 80 9.85 11.23 -2.88
CA ASP A 80 9.85 12.64 -2.49
C ASP A 80 8.54 13.06 -1.81
N TYR A 81 7.39 12.63 -2.33
CA TYR A 81 6.10 12.88 -1.70
C TYR A 81 6.01 12.27 -0.30
N MET A 82 6.48 11.04 -0.12
CA MET A 82 6.51 10.35 1.17
C MET A 82 7.42 11.04 2.19
N VAL A 83 8.58 11.52 1.76
CA VAL A 83 9.50 12.27 2.63
C VAL A 83 8.87 13.57 3.09
N LYS A 84 8.17 14.28 2.19
CA LYS A 84 7.57 15.59 2.48
C LYS A 84 6.28 15.52 3.30
N ASN A 85 5.45 14.49 3.07
CA ASN A 85 4.08 14.42 3.59
C ASN A 85 3.84 13.28 4.59
N GLY A 86 4.84 12.42 4.80
CA GLY A 86 4.79 11.30 5.72
C GLY A 86 4.85 11.69 7.21
N PRO A 87 5.00 10.71 8.11
CA PRO A 87 5.19 9.28 7.81
C PRO A 87 3.92 8.63 7.24
N PHE A 88 4.12 7.64 6.37
CA PHE A 88 3.08 6.73 5.90
C PHE A 88 3.38 5.33 6.44
N ASP A 89 2.36 4.63 6.92
CA ASP A 89 2.47 3.27 7.45
C ASP A 89 2.27 2.22 6.35
N GLY A 90 1.48 2.54 5.34
CA GLY A 90 1.03 1.58 4.34
C GLY A 90 0.82 2.17 2.95
N PHE A 91 0.69 1.27 1.97
CA PHE A 91 0.17 1.61 0.64
C PHE A 91 -1.16 0.94 0.36
N LEU A 92 -1.99 1.64 -0.41
CA LEU A 92 -3.10 1.04 -1.14
C LEU A 92 -2.87 1.30 -2.63
N GLY A 93 -2.46 0.27 -3.37
CA GLY A 93 -2.23 0.35 -4.80
C GLY A 93 -3.36 -0.30 -5.59
N HIS A 94 -3.86 0.37 -6.63
CA HIS A 94 -4.78 -0.22 -7.59
C HIS A 94 -4.12 -0.30 -8.97
N SER A 95 -4.07 -1.50 -9.56
CA SER A 95 -3.54 -1.71 -10.92
C SER A 95 -2.12 -1.14 -11.08
N GLN A 96 -1.90 -0.16 -11.96
CA GLN A 96 -0.61 0.53 -12.12
C GLN A 96 -0.10 1.23 -10.85
N GLY A 97 -0.97 1.59 -9.91
CA GLY A 97 -0.56 2.20 -8.64
C GLY A 97 0.11 1.22 -7.67
N VAL A 98 0.16 -0.07 -8.00
CA VAL A 98 0.79 -1.11 -7.17
C VAL A 98 2.31 -1.10 -7.30
N THR A 99 2.84 -0.46 -8.34
CA THR A 99 4.19 -0.71 -8.85
C THR A 99 5.31 -0.03 -8.06
N LEU A 100 5.07 0.42 -6.82
CA LEU A 100 5.75 1.61 -6.30
C LEU A 100 6.18 1.46 -4.83
N GLY A 101 7.49 1.63 -4.63
CA GLY A 101 8.13 1.95 -3.36
C GLY A 101 9.03 0.86 -2.79
N LYS A 102 10.27 1.22 -2.42
CA LYS A 102 11.12 0.39 -1.54
C LYS A 102 10.30 0.00 -0.31
N VAL A 103 9.91 -1.29 -0.26
CA VAL A 103 9.06 -1.86 0.79
C VAL A 103 9.71 -1.72 2.16
N ASP A 104 11.03 -1.52 2.23
CA ASP A 104 11.84 -1.38 3.44
C ASP A 104 11.33 -0.32 4.45
N LYS A 105 10.51 0.65 4.02
CA LYS A 105 9.96 1.71 4.89
C LYS A 105 8.46 1.59 5.14
N ILE A 106 7.76 0.67 4.48
CA ILE A 106 6.32 0.48 4.59
C ILE A 106 6.03 -0.75 5.44
N LYS A 107 5.00 -0.66 6.29
CA LYS A 107 4.66 -1.72 7.25
C LYS A 107 3.63 -2.69 6.69
N PHE A 108 2.85 -2.30 5.68
CA PHE A 108 1.86 -3.17 5.04
C PHE A 108 1.43 -2.65 3.66
N VAL A 109 0.85 -3.52 2.84
CA VAL A 109 0.28 -3.14 1.55
C VAL A 109 -1.13 -3.71 1.34
N ILE A 110 -1.98 -2.94 0.67
CA ILE A 110 -3.29 -3.36 0.18
C ILE A 110 -3.27 -3.21 -1.34
N LEU A 111 -3.39 -4.31 -2.05
CA LEU A 111 -3.19 -4.38 -3.50
C LEU A 111 -4.50 -4.80 -4.18
N SER A 112 -5.00 -3.98 -5.11
CA SER A 112 -6.21 -4.27 -5.88
C SER A 112 -5.86 -4.44 -7.35
N SER A 113 -6.26 -5.57 -7.94
CA SER A 113 -6.00 -5.87 -9.37
C SER A 113 -4.53 -5.64 -9.76
N ALA A 114 -3.62 -6.02 -8.85
CA ALA A 114 -2.19 -5.87 -9.00
C ALA A 114 -1.62 -6.84 -10.02
N ALA A 115 -0.68 -6.41 -10.84
CA ALA A 115 0.04 -7.30 -11.74
C ALA A 115 1.50 -7.45 -11.29
N LYS A 116 2.03 -8.67 -11.40
CA LYS A 116 3.45 -8.92 -11.22
C LYS A 116 4.24 -8.37 -12.40
N LEU A 117 5.19 -7.48 -12.13
CA LEU A 117 6.22 -7.10 -13.11
C LEU A 117 7.32 -8.17 -13.18
N GLY A 118 7.81 -8.46 -14.38
CA GLY A 118 8.67 -9.61 -14.63
C GLY A 118 7.91 -10.94 -14.62
N GLY A 119 6.60 -10.89 -14.86
CA GLY A 119 5.72 -12.05 -15.06
C GLY A 119 5.72 -12.53 -16.52
N GLU A 120 4.74 -13.36 -16.87
CA GLU A 120 4.59 -13.83 -18.26
C GLU A 120 4.10 -12.71 -19.18
N LYS A 121 3.25 -11.81 -18.66
CA LYS A 121 2.60 -10.75 -19.43
C LYS A 121 3.30 -9.40 -19.37
N PHE A 122 3.98 -9.10 -18.27
CA PHE A 122 4.58 -7.79 -18.03
C PHE A 122 6.08 -7.95 -17.80
N ALA A 123 6.90 -7.34 -18.65
CA ALA A 123 8.34 -7.30 -18.43
C ALA A 123 8.67 -6.54 -17.13
N ALA A 124 9.86 -6.76 -16.57
CA ALA A 124 10.35 -5.97 -15.45
C ALA A 124 11.16 -4.77 -15.97
N PRO A 125 10.82 -3.52 -15.60
CA PRO A 125 11.73 -2.39 -15.67
C PRO A 125 13.05 -2.73 -14.96
N GLU A 126 14.16 -2.13 -15.37
CA GLU A 126 15.49 -2.41 -14.81
C GLU A 126 15.51 -2.26 -13.29
N LEU A 127 14.92 -1.19 -12.75
CA LEU A 127 14.81 -0.96 -11.31
C LEU A 127 13.94 -2.00 -10.57
N ALA A 128 12.99 -2.64 -11.24
CA ALA A 128 12.12 -3.65 -10.66
C ALA A 128 12.61 -5.09 -10.89
N SER A 129 13.69 -5.28 -11.68
CA SER A 129 14.21 -6.61 -12.05
C SER A 129 14.57 -7.50 -10.85
N ASN A 130 14.94 -6.89 -9.72
CA ASN A 130 15.29 -7.59 -8.48
C ASN A 130 14.24 -7.43 -7.38
N ALA A 131 13.08 -6.83 -7.67
CA ALA A 131 12.04 -6.53 -6.68
C ALA A 131 11.55 -7.78 -5.93
N PHE A 132 11.61 -8.94 -6.59
CA PHE A 132 11.17 -10.22 -6.06
C PHE A 132 12.33 -11.21 -5.87
N SER A 133 13.57 -10.71 -5.77
CA SER A 133 14.75 -11.54 -5.47
C SER A 133 14.69 -12.17 -4.07
N LYS A 134 13.85 -11.61 -3.19
CA LYS A 134 13.50 -12.13 -1.86
C LYS A 134 12.00 -12.01 -1.66
N PRO A 135 11.38 -12.91 -0.88
CA PRO A 135 9.98 -12.77 -0.48
C PRO A 135 9.75 -11.45 0.26
N ILE A 136 8.59 -10.84 0.01
CA ILE A 136 8.13 -9.62 0.67
C ILE A 136 7.49 -10.01 2.00
N GLU A 137 8.10 -9.57 3.09
CA GLU A 137 7.73 -9.99 4.45
C GLU A 137 6.63 -9.15 5.10
N CYS A 138 6.32 -7.95 4.57
CA CYS A 138 5.29 -7.11 5.18
C CYS A 138 3.88 -7.72 4.98
N PRO A 139 2.97 -7.60 5.97
CA PRO A 139 1.57 -7.96 5.80
C PRO A 139 0.98 -7.39 4.52
N SER A 140 0.32 -8.25 3.74
CA SER A 140 -0.29 -7.87 2.47
C SER A 140 -1.72 -8.38 2.36
N LEU A 141 -2.61 -7.52 1.86
CA LEU A 141 -3.97 -7.88 1.48
C LEU A 141 -4.17 -7.67 -0.01
N HIS A 142 -4.64 -8.69 -0.70
CA HIS A 142 -4.84 -8.69 -2.14
C HIS A 142 -6.33 -8.81 -2.48
N PHE A 143 -6.86 -7.84 -3.22
CA PHE A 143 -8.17 -7.93 -3.85
C PHE A 143 -7.99 -8.46 -5.27
N ILE A 144 -8.52 -9.66 -5.51
CA ILE A 144 -8.44 -10.34 -6.80
C ILE A 144 -9.85 -10.42 -7.40
N GLY A 145 -10.00 -9.76 -8.56
CA GLY A 145 -11.25 -9.76 -9.32
C GLY A 145 -11.54 -11.09 -10.00
N GLY A 146 -12.80 -11.21 -10.46
CA GLY A 146 -13.29 -12.40 -11.14
C GLY A 146 -12.80 -12.48 -12.59
N GLU A 147 -13.45 -13.32 -13.39
CA GLU A 147 -13.02 -13.64 -14.76
C GLU A 147 -12.93 -12.43 -15.72
N THR A 148 -13.60 -11.32 -15.39
CA THR A 148 -13.55 -10.08 -16.19
C THR A 148 -12.35 -9.19 -15.86
N ASP A 149 -11.62 -9.46 -14.79
CA ASP A 149 -10.38 -8.78 -14.46
C ASP A 149 -9.20 -9.38 -15.23
N LYS A 150 -8.73 -8.67 -16.25
CA LYS A 150 -7.58 -9.08 -17.06
C LYS A 150 -6.25 -9.11 -16.30
N ALA A 151 -6.18 -8.54 -15.09
CA ALA A 151 -5.03 -8.62 -14.22
C ALA A 151 -5.03 -9.86 -13.34
N MET A 152 -6.17 -10.57 -13.19
CA MET A 152 -6.32 -11.71 -12.28
C MET A 152 -5.19 -12.75 -12.37
N PRO A 153 -4.75 -13.21 -13.56
CA PRO A 153 -3.65 -14.20 -13.63
C PRO A 153 -2.34 -13.68 -13.01
N GLU A 154 -2.02 -12.41 -13.25
CA GLU A 154 -0.82 -11.77 -12.73
C GLU A 154 -0.97 -11.38 -11.26
N SER A 155 -2.19 -11.07 -10.79
CA SER A 155 -2.49 -10.91 -9.36
C SER A 155 -2.26 -12.19 -8.59
N ILE A 156 -2.66 -13.34 -9.14
CA ILE A 156 -2.41 -14.66 -8.55
C ILE A 156 -0.91 -14.99 -8.58
N ALA A 157 -0.21 -14.67 -9.68
CA ALA A 157 1.24 -14.87 -9.78
C ALA A 157 1.99 -14.06 -8.72
N LEU A 158 1.56 -12.81 -8.46
CA LEU A 158 2.16 -11.92 -7.48
C LEU A 158 2.06 -12.45 -6.04
N LEU A 159 1.03 -13.23 -5.69
CA LEU A 159 0.88 -13.80 -4.34
C LEU A 159 2.11 -14.61 -3.90
N LYS A 160 2.80 -15.27 -4.83
CA LYS A 160 3.98 -16.10 -4.53
C LYS A 160 5.18 -15.28 -4.06
N GLU A 161 5.18 -13.98 -4.31
CA GLU A 161 6.25 -13.08 -3.93
C GLU A 161 6.08 -12.53 -2.51
N PHE A 162 4.94 -12.77 -1.86
CA PHE A 162 4.65 -12.32 -0.49
C PHE A 162 4.69 -13.48 0.49
N VAL A 163 5.15 -13.20 1.72
CA VAL A 163 5.02 -14.12 2.85
C VAL A 163 3.60 -14.03 3.38
N GLU A 164 2.90 -15.17 3.44
CA GLU A 164 1.54 -15.31 3.99
C GLU A 164 0.54 -14.22 3.52
N PRO A 165 0.36 -14.01 2.19
CA PRO A 165 -0.56 -12.99 1.70
C PRO A 165 -2.01 -13.33 2.07
N VAL A 166 -2.74 -12.32 2.52
CA VAL A 166 -4.18 -12.40 2.75
C VAL A 166 -4.91 -12.04 1.47
N VAL A 167 -5.97 -12.77 1.13
CA VAL A 167 -6.66 -12.58 -0.16
C VAL A 167 -8.17 -12.47 0.04
N ILE A 168 -8.76 -11.49 -0.63
CA ILE A 168 -10.20 -11.36 -0.83
C ILE A 168 -10.47 -11.50 -2.33
N TYR A 169 -11.13 -12.58 -2.70
CA TYR A 169 -11.66 -12.79 -4.04
C TYR A 169 -13.03 -12.13 -4.16
N HIS A 170 -13.28 -11.45 -5.27
CA HIS A 170 -14.58 -10.87 -5.58
C HIS A 170 -15.00 -11.13 -7.03
N THR A 171 -16.31 -11.15 -7.29
CA THR A 171 -16.86 -11.46 -8.63
C THR A 171 -16.81 -10.29 -9.61
N GLN A 172 -16.58 -9.07 -9.11
CA GLN A 172 -16.43 -7.88 -9.94
C GLN A 172 -15.13 -7.93 -10.76
N GLY A 173 -15.06 -7.15 -11.84
CA GLY A 173 -13.88 -7.06 -12.70
C GLY A 173 -12.75 -6.22 -12.10
N HIS A 174 -12.08 -5.44 -12.94
CA HIS A 174 -10.93 -4.61 -12.57
C HIS A 174 -11.31 -3.41 -11.69
N THR A 175 -11.56 -3.64 -10.40
CA THR A 175 -12.05 -2.64 -9.44
C THR A 175 -11.62 -2.96 -8.00
N VAL A 176 -11.70 -1.97 -7.12
CA VAL A 176 -11.67 -2.18 -5.67
C VAL A 176 -13.04 -2.72 -5.22
N PRO A 177 -13.12 -3.82 -4.45
CA PRO A 177 -14.39 -4.37 -3.96
C PRO A 177 -15.01 -3.48 -2.88
N ARG A 178 -16.32 -3.61 -2.64
CA ARG A 178 -17.07 -2.80 -1.67
C ARG A 178 -16.96 -3.27 -0.22
N LEU A 179 -16.47 -4.49 0.02
CA LEU A 179 -16.43 -5.12 1.35
C LEU A 179 -17.81 -5.21 2.03
N ASP A 180 -18.84 -5.56 1.26
CA ASP A 180 -20.25 -5.59 1.69
C ASP A 180 -20.70 -6.94 2.25
N ASP A 181 -19.84 -7.95 2.25
CA ASP A 181 -20.08 -9.24 2.88
C ASP A 181 -19.26 -9.43 4.18
N ASP A 182 -19.81 -10.17 5.14
CA ASP A 182 -19.21 -10.37 6.47
C ASP A 182 -17.79 -10.97 6.40
N LYS A 183 -17.51 -11.79 5.39
CA LYS A 183 -16.20 -12.44 5.24
C LYS A 183 -15.15 -11.43 4.80
N SER A 184 -15.40 -10.66 3.73
CA SER A 184 -14.45 -9.65 3.25
C SER A 184 -14.28 -8.51 4.26
N LEU A 185 -15.35 -8.09 4.93
CA LEU A 185 -15.31 -7.13 6.03
C LEU A 185 -14.48 -7.64 7.20
N GLY A 186 -14.71 -8.88 7.65
CA GLY A 186 -13.96 -9.49 8.75
C GLY A 186 -12.46 -9.60 8.47
N ILE A 187 -12.09 -9.95 7.23
CA ILE A 187 -10.69 -9.98 6.79
C ILE A 187 -10.05 -8.58 6.84
N MET A 188 -10.73 -7.56 6.29
CA MET A 188 -10.21 -6.19 6.30
C MET A 188 -10.04 -5.65 7.73
N LEU A 189 -11.01 -5.89 8.61
CA LEU A 189 -10.91 -5.48 10.01
C LEU A 189 -9.78 -6.21 10.75
N GLY A 190 -9.60 -7.51 10.52
CA GLY A 190 -8.50 -8.28 11.09
C GLY A 190 -7.12 -7.79 10.64
N LEU A 191 -6.99 -7.36 9.37
CA LEU A 191 -5.77 -6.69 8.89
C LEU A 191 -5.53 -5.37 9.64
N ILE A 192 -6.54 -4.53 9.76
CA ILE A 192 -6.44 -3.25 10.48
C ILE A 192 -6.01 -3.47 11.93
N ASP A 193 -6.64 -4.42 12.62
CA ASP A 193 -6.32 -4.73 14.01
C ASP A 193 -4.87 -5.21 14.16
N THR A 194 -4.39 -6.04 13.22
CA THR A 194 -2.99 -6.50 13.17
C THR A 194 -2.03 -5.31 13.03
N ILE A 195 -2.31 -4.41 12.09
CA ILE A 195 -1.47 -3.23 11.84
C ILE A 195 -1.48 -2.30 13.06
N GLN A 196 -2.65 -1.99 13.63
CA GLN A 196 -2.78 -1.14 14.79
C GLN A 196 -2.04 -1.72 16.01
N GLY A 197 -2.08 -3.04 16.19
CA GLY A 197 -1.28 -3.74 17.18
C GLY A 197 0.22 -3.52 16.98
N THR A 198 0.73 -3.71 15.75
CA THR A 198 2.14 -3.45 15.43
C THR A 198 2.54 -2.00 15.66
N LEU A 199 1.71 -1.03 15.24
CA LEU A 199 1.96 0.40 15.43
C LEU A 199 2.06 0.77 16.91
N THR A 200 1.19 0.22 17.74
CA THR A 200 1.19 0.47 19.19
C THR A 200 2.50 -0.04 19.83
N MET A 201 2.93 -1.27 19.51
CA MET A 201 4.18 -1.81 20.05
C MET A 201 5.42 -1.02 19.63
N THR A 202 5.46 -0.49 18.40
CA THR A 202 6.56 0.37 17.95
C THR A 202 6.62 1.70 18.70
N MET A 203 5.48 2.24 19.15
CA MET A 203 5.43 3.46 19.95
C MET A 203 5.89 3.22 21.38
N ASP A 204 5.44 2.12 22.00
CA ASP A 204 5.83 1.75 23.36
C ASP A 204 7.35 1.52 23.48
N THR A 205 7.94 0.84 22.48
CA THR A 205 9.39 0.64 22.43
C THR A 205 10.16 1.95 22.23
N ALA A 206 9.69 2.83 21.34
CA ALA A 206 10.30 4.14 21.13
C ALA A 206 10.20 5.03 22.38
N TRP A 207 9.10 4.94 23.13
CA TRP A 207 8.91 5.61 24.42
C TRP A 207 9.86 5.05 25.49
N ALA A 208 9.94 3.72 25.63
CA ALA A 208 10.82 3.06 26.59
C ALA A 208 12.31 3.39 26.36
N VAL A 209 12.76 3.48 25.10
CA VAL A 209 14.13 3.90 24.77
C VAL A 209 14.38 5.37 25.14
N LYS A 210 13.40 6.26 24.95
CA LYS A 210 13.51 7.67 25.35
C LYS A 210 13.55 7.84 26.88
N ASP A 211 12.83 7.02 27.63
CA ASP A 211 12.87 7.03 29.10
C ASP A 211 14.16 6.44 29.67
N CYS A 212 14.73 5.41 29.03
CA CYS A 212 16.04 4.87 29.36
C CYS A 212 17.21 5.82 29.03
N ALA A 213 16.98 6.83 28.19
CA ALA A 213 17.97 7.86 27.85
C ALA A 213 18.03 9.02 28.87
N ARG A 214 17.37 8.93 30.04
CA ARG A 214 17.68 9.82 31.16
C ARG A 214 19.11 9.54 31.65
N PRO A 215 19.98 10.57 31.78
CA PRO A 215 21.35 10.34 32.21
C PRO A 215 21.35 9.75 33.63
N ALA A 216 21.85 8.53 33.74
CA ALA A 216 22.19 7.94 35.02
C ALA A 216 23.42 8.66 35.60
N ASN A 217 23.23 9.16 36.82
CA ASN A 217 24.23 9.50 37.83
C ASN A 217 24.98 10.84 37.71
N LEU A 218 24.75 11.68 38.73
CA LEU A 218 25.83 12.14 39.61
C LEU A 218 25.31 12.14 41.04
N CYS A 219 25.43 10.98 41.69
CA CYS A 219 25.50 10.87 43.14
C CYS A 219 26.98 10.64 43.46
N PHE A 220 27.67 11.63 44.00
CA PHE A 220 28.99 11.43 44.63
C PHE A 220 29.01 12.11 46.01
N TRP A 221 28.90 11.23 47.02
CA TRP A 221 29.56 11.18 48.33
C TRP A 221 29.45 12.34 49.34
N SER A 222 29.05 11.91 50.54
CA SER A 222 29.14 12.53 51.85
C SER A 222 30.56 12.91 52.29
N SER A 223 30.70 14.05 52.95
CA SER A 223 31.35 14.24 54.27
C SER A 223 31.02 15.63 54.79
#